data_AF-A0A1N6N7B0-F1
#
_entry.id   AF-A0A1N6N7B0-F1
#
_cell.length_a   1.000
_cell.length_b   1.000
_cell.length_c   1.000
_cell.angle_alpha   90.00
_cell.angle_beta   90.00
_cell.angle_gamma   90.00
#
_symmetry.space_group_name_H-M   'P 1'
#
loop_
_entity.id
_entity.type
_entity.pdbx_description
1 polymer ?
#
loop_
_entity_poly.entity_id
_entity_poly.type
_entity_poly.pdbx_seq_one_letter_code
_entity_poly.pdbx_strand_id
1 'polypeptide(L)'
;MFWIEGIARTESGFALEAVYTDGARTHRPLADLALATKTAGTKRTRVTTDCATWGRGTAAPFWDWLGIEKHKPNSRHAVFEVEADGKQYLIPAATLIAALARPIQHIHAFLFRPQGLESFSTPLLGSDRPGVGLHLPEYRVFGARQRTSEGLLACYSWMHCFPSARAMWDSVYAFANAGYLDLFLPLASLTMTLHSVPWRGKHLVVELVVMSATANDAPFAFAEGHPKHLAFHDSAAVDWKVAHKPANTIPPRGAEWPLSDDEWASLTAKLKPRSGARFDLRRIVDFILIKFGTGVAWRKLDYEELNLPIVQATYQRMQKDGRWAEVEELLLAARAAH
;
A
#
# COMPACT_ATOMS: atom_id res chain seq x y z
N MET A 1 -1.18 -20.88 8.08
CA MET A 1 -0.01 -19.98 7.86
C MET A 1 1.16 -20.86 7.42
N PHE A 2 2.09 -20.33 6.64
CA PHE A 2 3.26 -21.08 6.18
C PHE A 2 4.49 -20.18 6.11
N TRP A 3 5.68 -20.75 6.15
CA TRP A 3 6.93 -20.04 5.86
C TRP A 3 7.44 -20.43 4.49
N ILE A 4 8.02 -19.49 3.74
CA ILE A 4 8.67 -19.78 2.46
C ILE A 4 10.12 -20.19 2.78
N GLU A 5 10.46 -21.43 2.49
CA GLU A 5 11.81 -21.97 2.70
C GLU A 5 12.78 -21.52 1.60
N GLY A 6 12.28 -21.27 0.38
CA GLY A 6 13.06 -20.92 -0.80
C GLY A 6 12.22 -20.90 -2.08
N ILE A 7 12.90 -21.00 -3.22
CA ILE A 7 12.28 -21.10 -4.53
C ILE A 7 12.71 -22.42 -5.18
N ALA A 8 11.74 -23.19 -5.69
CA ALA A 8 12.00 -24.38 -6.49
C ALA A 8 11.78 -24.09 -7.97
N ARG A 9 12.58 -24.74 -8.83
CA ARG A 9 12.34 -24.80 -10.27
C ARG A 9 11.40 -25.95 -10.59
N THR A 10 10.36 -25.68 -11.36
CA THR A 10 9.36 -26.65 -11.84
C THR A 10 9.38 -26.70 -13.36
N GLU A 11 8.67 -27.67 -13.95
CA GLU A 11 8.49 -27.75 -15.41
C GLU A 11 7.83 -26.48 -15.98
N SER A 12 6.97 -25.83 -15.20
CA SER A 12 6.22 -24.62 -15.57
C SER A 12 6.91 -23.30 -15.17
N GLY A 13 8.11 -23.34 -14.59
CA GLY A 13 8.86 -22.15 -14.17
C GLY A 13 9.37 -22.25 -12.74
N PHE A 14 8.89 -21.36 -11.86
CA PHE A 14 9.25 -21.37 -10.44
C PHE A 14 8.03 -21.53 -9.55
N ALA A 15 8.25 -22.14 -8.39
CA ALA A 15 7.27 -22.25 -7.32
C ALA A 15 7.92 -21.88 -5.97
N LEU A 16 7.09 -21.47 -5.01
CA LEU A 16 7.53 -21.25 -3.63
C LEU A 16 7.66 -22.61 -2.94
N GLU A 17 8.79 -22.88 -2.29
CA GLU A 17 8.90 -23.98 -1.34
C GLU A 17 8.34 -23.52 0.00
N ALA A 18 7.28 -24.15 0.51
CA ALA A 18 6.60 -23.73 1.72
C ALA A 18 6.57 -24.82 2.78
N VAL A 19 6.78 -24.45 4.05
CA VAL A 19 6.60 -25.31 5.23
C VAL A 19 5.47 -24.79 6.10
N TYR A 20 4.60 -25.70 6.56
CA TYR A 20 3.46 -25.38 7.43
C TYR A 20 3.75 -25.69 8.90
N THR A 21 2.82 -25.30 9.76
CA THR A 21 2.88 -25.52 11.22
C THR A 21 2.95 -26.99 11.61
N ASP A 22 2.34 -27.87 10.83
CA ASP A 22 2.40 -29.34 11.00
C ASP A 22 3.70 -29.96 10.46
N GLY A 23 4.53 -29.19 9.75
CA GLY A 23 5.77 -29.65 9.14
C GLY A 23 5.62 -30.16 7.70
N ALA A 24 4.39 -30.17 7.16
CA ALA A 24 4.16 -30.48 5.75
C ALA A 24 4.93 -29.49 4.86
N ARG A 25 5.48 -29.99 3.75
CA ARG A 25 6.17 -29.18 2.74
C ARG A 25 5.43 -29.28 1.41
N THR A 26 5.15 -28.14 0.80
CA THR A 26 4.44 -28.09 -0.49
C THR A 26 5.03 -27.04 -1.40
N HIS A 27 4.92 -27.24 -2.72
CA HIS A 27 5.09 -26.18 -3.68
C HIS A 27 3.83 -25.31 -3.75
N ARG A 28 4.00 -23.98 -3.75
CA ARG A 28 2.92 -23.02 -3.92
C ARG A 28 3.15 -22.10 -5.14
N PRO A 29 2.09 -21.57 -5.76
CA PRO A 29 2.22 -20.56 -6.80
C PRO A 29 2.94 -19.30 -6.29
N LEU A 30 3.73 -18.65 -7.15
CA LEU A 30 4.41 -17.38 -6.82
C LEU A 30 3.44 -16.24 -6.47
N ALA A 31 2.20 -16.30 -6.96
CA ALA A 31 1.14 -15.34 -6.61
C ALA A 31 0.83 -15.32 -5.09
N ASP A 32 1.20 -16.39 -4.35
CA ASP A 32 1.01 -16.51 -2.91
C ASP A 32 2.11 -15.82 -2.08
N LEU A 33 3.08 -15.13 -2.71
CA LEU A 33 4.16 -14.41 -2.01
C LEU A 33 3.65 -13.50 -0.89
N ALA A 34 2.54 -12.81 -1.13
CA ALA A 34 1.93 -11.88 -0.17
C ALA A 34 1.14 -12.57 0.97
N LEU A 35 0.98 -13.91 0.94
CA LEU A 35 0.10 -14.64 1.86
C LEU A 35 0.83 -15.35 2.99
N ALA A 36 2.14 -15.63 2.84
CA ALA A 36 2.89 -16.52 3.72
C ALA A 36 2.69 -16.21 5.22
N THR A 37 2.86 -14.94 5.60
CA THR A 37 2.87 -14.50 7.00
C THR A 37 1.66 -13.68 7.43
N LYS A 38 0.64 -13.53 6.56
CA LYS A 38 -0.54 -12.71 6.89
C LYS A 38 -1.29 -13.24 8.11
N THR A 39 -1.54 -12.33 9.06
CA THR A 39 -2.20 -12.65 10.32
C THR A 39 -3.04 -11.49 10.85
N ALA A 40 -3.95 -11.78 11.78
CA ALA A 40 -4.71 -10.77 12.50
C ALA A 40 -3.90 -10.17 13.67
N GLY A 41 -4.37 -9.07 14.26
CA GLY A 41 -3.77 -8.49 15.48
C GLY A 41 -2.46 -7.71 15.26
N THR A 42 -2.14 -7.34 14.02
CA THR A 42 -0.91 -6.60 13.69
C THR A 42 -0.96 -5.15 14.17
N LYS A 43 0.19 -4.61 14.58
CA LYS A 43 0.38 -3.16 14.80
C LYS A 43 0.83 -2.50 13.50
N ARG A 44 0.16 -1.40 13.14
CA ARG A 44 0.48 -0.58 11.97
C ARG A 44 1.39 0.58 12.37
N THR A 45 2.55 0.69 11.73
CA THR A 45 3.50 1.80 11.93
C THR A 45 3.94 2.33 10.57
N ARG A 46 4.05 3.66 10.41
CA ARG A 46 4.67 4.28 9.23
C ARG A 46 6.10 4.64 9.57
N VAL A 47 7.05 4.22 8.75
CA VAL A 47 8.48 4.51 8.93
C VAL A 47 9.08 5.04 7.63
N THR A 48 10.15 5.83 7.74
CA THR A 48 11.01 6.20 6.63
C THR A 48 12.43 5.78 6.98
N THR A 49 13.09 5.06 6.08
CA THR A 49 14.42 4.48 6.33
C THR A 49 15.20 4.41 5.01
N ASP A 50 16.53 4.47 5.11
CA ASP A 50 17.44 4.35 3.98
C ASP A 50 17.82 2.88 3.79
N CYS A 51 17.58 2.33 2.59
CA CYS A 51 17.92 0.95 2.27
C CYS A 51 19.42 0.65 2.41
N ALA A 52 20.29 1.67 2.33
CA ALA A 52 21.73 1.51 2.53
C ALA A 52 22.11 1.15 3.98
N THR A 53 21.24 1.42 4.96
CA THR A 53 21.49 1.07 6.38
C THR A 53 20.88 -0.27 6.79
N TRP A 54 20.20 -0.96 5.88
CA TRP A 54 19.53 -2.21 6.19
C TRP A 54 20.52 -3.36 6.30
N GLY A 55 20.40 -4.13 7.39
CA GLY A 55 21.20 -5.32 7.63
C GLY A 55 20.56 -6.58 7.06
N ARG A 56 21.37 -7.64 6.89
CA ARG A 56 20.86 -9.00 6.72
C ARG A 56 20.55 -9.59 8.10
N GLY A 57 19.30 -10.00 8.29
CA GLY A 57 18.82 -10.67 9.49
C GLY A 57 18.69 -12.18 9.30
N THR A 58 18.17 -12.85 10.33
CA THR A 58 17.82 -14.28 10.32
C THR A 58 16.30 -14.48 10.31
N ALA A 59 15.83 -15.56 9.69
CA ALA A 59 14.44 -15.99 9.71
C ALA A 59 14.02 -16.72 10.99
N ALA A 60 14.97 -17.09 11.87
CA ALA A 60 14.69 -17.86 13.09
C ALA A 60 13.59 -17.24 13.99
N PRO A 61 13.50 -15.90 14.18
CA PRO A 61 12.40 -15.30 14.94
C PRO A 61 11.01 -15.55 14.32
N PHE A 62 10.91 -15.67 12.99
CA PHE A 62 9.67 -16.07 12.34
C PHE A 62 9.36 -17.54 12.58
N TRP A 63 10.37 -18.42 12.52
CA TRP A 63 10.17 -19.85 12.74
C TRP A 63 9.70 -20.18 14.16
N ASP A 64 10.29 -19.52 15.15
CA ASP A 64 9.91 -19.61 16.56
C ASP A 64 8.49 -19.06 16.76
N TRP A 65 8.18 -17.88 16.21
CA TRP A 65 6.82 -17.30 16.25
C TRP A 65 5.76 -18.21 15.61
N LEU A 66 6.09 -18.87 14.50
CA LEU A 66 5.20 -19.79 13.80
C LEU A 66 5.15 -21.19 14.44
N GLY A 67 6.01 -21.50 15.40
CA GLY A 67 6.11 -22.84 16.00
C GLY A 67 6.65 -23.92 15.05
N ILE A 68 7.43 -23.53 14.04
CA ILE A 68 7.99 -24.43 13.01
C ILE A 68 9.49 -24.69 13.15
N GLU A 69 10.16 -24.10 14.13
CA GLU A 69 11.61 -24.28 14.34
C GLU A 69 12.01 -25.76 14.46
N LYS A 70 11.18 -26.57 15.13
CA LYS A 70 11.36 -28.04 15.25
C LYS A 70 11.45 -28.78 13.91
N HIS A 71 10.88 -28.20 12.85
CA HIS A 71 10.88 -28.78 11.50
C HIS A 71 12.12 -28.41 10.69
N LYS A 72 13.03 -27.63 11.29
CA LYS A 72 14.30 -27.15 10.71
C LYS A 72 14.10 -26.52 9.32
N PRO A 73 13.39 -25.39 9.21
CA PRO A 73 13.16 -24.77 7.91
C PRO A 73 14.45 -24.36 7.21
N ASN A 74 14.49 -24.40 5.88
CA ASN A 74 15.64 -23.90 5.13
C ASN A 74 15.77 -22.38 5.25
N SER A 75 17.02 -21.89 5.28
CA SER A 75 17.34 -20.46 5.36
C SER A 75 17.57 -19.82 3.97
N ARG A 76 16.77 -20.18 2.95
CA ARG A 76 16.89 -19.60 1.60
C ARG A 76 15.90 -18.47 1.32
N HIS A 77 15.15 -18.04 2.33
CA HIS A 77 14.32 -16.83 2.28
C HIS A 77 14.97 -15.74 3.12
N ALA A 78 15.45 -14.71 2.43
CA ALA A 78 16.11 -13.59 3.07
C ALA A 78 15.19 -12.80 4.00
N VAL A 79 15.77 -12.30 5.08
CA VAL A 79 15.15 -11.35 6.02
C VAL A 79 16.06 -10.15 6.17
N PHE A 80 15.49 -8.96 6.04
CA PHE A 80 16.20 -7.69 6.24
C PHE A 80 15.92 -7.16 7.64
N GLU A 81 16.94 -6.61 8.28
CA GLU A 81 16.85 -5.98 9.58
C GLU A 81 16.92 -4.47 9.44
N VAL A 82 15.95 -3.77 10.03
CA VAL A 82 15.77 -2.33 9.88
C VAL A 82 15.53 -1.71 11.25
N GLU A 83 16.30 -0.70 11.60
CA GLU A 83 16.05 0.12 12.78
C GLU A 83 15.28 1.39 12.38
N ALA A 84 14.16 1.65 13.05
CA ALA A 84 13.39 2.89 12.89
C ALA A 84 12.67 3.23 14.19
N ASP A 85 12.74 4.50 14.61
CA ASP A 85 12.12 5.01 15.84
C ASP A 85 12.51 4.19 17.10
N GLY A 86 13.77 3.78 17.19
CA GLY A 86 14.31 2.96 18.29
C GLY A 86 13.75 1.53 18.35
N LYS A 87 13.16 1.04 17.26
CA LYS A 87 12.62 -0.31 17.14
C LYS A 87 13.29 -1.06 15.99
N GLN A 88 13.53 -2.34 16.22
CA GLN A 88 14.11 -3.25 15.24
C GLN A 88 12.99 -4.04 14.54
N TYR A 89 12.91 -3.90 13.22
CA TYR A 89 11.96 -4.58 12.36
C TYR A 89 12.67 -5.66 11.54
N LEU A 90 12.03 -6.82 11.41
CA LEU A 90 12.47 -7.89 10.51
C LEU A 90 11.50 -7.98 9.33
N ILE A 91 12.01 -7.72 8.13
CA ILE A 91 11.24 -7.66 6.88
C ILE A 91 11.64 -8.84 6.00
N PRO A 92 10.77 -9.85 5.83
CA PRO A 92 11.01 -10.94 4.89
C PRO A 92 11.06 -10.40 3.45
N ALA A 93 11.96 -10.95 2.62
CA ALA A 93 12.08 -10.57 1.22
C ALA A 93 10.76 -10.72 0.45
N ALA A 94 10.03 -11.83 0.66
CA ALA A 94 8.67 -12.03 0.14
C ALA A 94 7.74 -10.82 0.35
N THR A 95 7.74 -10.24 1.55
CA THR A 95 6.89 -9.10 1.92
C THR A 95 7.32 -7.84 1.18
N LEU A 96 8.63 -7.59 1.10
CA LEU A 96 9.18 -6.44 0.38
C LEU A 96 8.95 -6.54 -1.14
N ILE A 97 9.21 -7.71 -1.72
CA ILE A 97 8.95 -8.02 -3.13
C ILE A 97 7.48 -7.78 -3.46
N ALA A 98 6.56 -8.36 -2.68
CA ALA A 98 5.13 -8.21 -2.92
C ALA A 98 4.66 -6.75 -2.79
N ALA A 99 5.31 -5.95 -1.95
CA ALA A 99 4.97 -4.54 -1.76
C ALA A 99 5.48 -3.62 -2.88
N LEU A 100 6.62 -3.93 -3.48
CA LEU A 100 7.19 -3.18 -4.60
C LEU A 100 6.61 -3.63 -5.94
N ALA A 101 6.40 -4.92 -6.10
CA ALA A 101 5.99 -5.55 -7.34
C ALA A 101 4.46 -5.78 -7.34
N ARG A 102 3.68 -4.69 -7.48
CA ARG A 102 2.21 -4.70 -7.32
C ARG A 102 1.46 -4.61 -8.66
N PRO A 103 0.33 -5.29 -8.82
CA PRO A 103 -0.21 -6.36 -8.00
C PRO A 103 0.57 -7.67 -8.26
N ILE A 104 1.13 -8.25 -7.20
CA ILE A 104 2.00 -9.43 -7.32
C ILE A 104 1.30 -10.61 -8.02
N GLN A 105 -0.01 -10.74 -7.86
CA GLN A 105 -0.83 -11.81 -8.46
C GLN A 105 -0.82 -11.78 -10.00
N HIS A 106 -0.50 -10.65 -10.60
CA HIS A 106 -0.49 -10.50 -12.06
C HIS A 106 0.92 -10.31 -12.60
N ILE A 107 1.81 -9.68 -11.83
CA ILE A 107 3.14 -9.31 -12.31
C ILE A 107 4.24 -10.32 -11.95
N HIS A 108 3.94 -11.32 -11.10
CA HIS A 108 4.93 -12.34 -10.72
C HIS A 108 5.51 -13.10 -11.93
N ALA A 109 4.72 -13.33 -12.98
CA ALA A 109 5.19 -14.00 -14.20
C ALA A 109 6.29 -13.20 -14.93
N PHE A 110 6.28 -11.87 -14.79
CA PHE A 110 7.33 -11.01 -15.33
C PHE A 110 8.51 -10.91 -14.36
N LEU A 111 8.26 -10.80 -13.06
CA LEU A 111 9.30 -10.66 -12.04
C LEU A 111 10.29 -11.85 -12.02
N PHE A 112 9.80 -13.06 -12.27
CA PHE A 112 10.61 -14.28 -12.28
C PHE A 112 11.03 -14.70 -13.70
N ARG A 113 11.33 -13.72 -14.56
CA ARG A 113 11.77 -13.92 -15.96
C ARG A 113 12.94 -12.98 -16.30
N PRO A 114 13.88 -13.38 -17.18
CA PRO A 114 14.89 -12.45 -17.70
C PRO A 114 14.21 -11.28 -18.43
N GLN A 115 14.72 -10.06 -18.23
CA GLN A 115 14.16 -8.82 -18.81
C GLN A 115 12.67 -8.67 -18.53
N GLY A 116 12.27 -9.08 -17.31
CA GLY A 116 10.89 -9.08 -16.88
C GLY A 116 10.23 -7.72 -16.98
N LEU A 117 10.95 -6.67 -16.59
CA LEU A 117 10.40 -5.31 -16.54
C LEU A 117 10.05 -4.77 -17.93
N GLU A 118 10.93 -4.95 -18.91
CA GLU A 118 10.71 -4.55 -20.31
C GLU A 118 9.67 -5.39 -21.02
N SER A 119 9.46 -6.63 -20.57
CA SER A 119 8.52 -7.52 -21.26
C SER A 119 7.06 -7.03 -21.17
N PHE A 120 6.73 -6.14 -20.22
CA PHE A 120 5.39 -5.58 -20.08
C PHE A 120 5.33 -4.04 -20.06
N SER A 121 6.46 -3.34 -19.89
CA SER A 121 6.46 -1.89 -19.76
C SER A 121 7.70 -1.19 -20.32
N THR A 122 7.55 0.06 -20.71
CA THR A 122 8.63 0.95 -21.14
C THR A 122 8.47 2.33 -20.50
N PRO A 123 9.54 3.05 -20.13
CA PRO A 123 9.43 4.39 -19.57
C PRO A 123 8.92 5.38 -20.61
N LEU A 124 8.01 6.28 -20.21
CA LEU A 124 7.59 7.42 -21.03
C LEU A 124 8.46 8.63 -20.65
N LEU A 125 9.24 9.10 -21.62
CA LEU A 125 10.15 10.24 -21.46
C LEU A 125 9.51 11.51 -22.01
N GLY A 126 9.90 12.66 -21.45
CA GLY A 126 9.47 13.97 -21.95
C GLY A 126 8.10 14.46 -21.45
N SER A 127 7.44 13.73 -20.54
CA SER A 127 6.28 14.24 -19.81
C SER A 127 6.68 14.87 -18.47
N ASP A 128 5.92 15.87 -18.03
CA ASP A 128 6.07 16.50 -16.70
C ASP A 128 5.84 15.53 -15.52
N ARG A 129 5.40 14.30 -15.82
CA ARG A 129 5.08 13.27 -14.83
C ARG A 129 5.80 11.95 -15.16
N PRO A 130 6.34 11.25 -14.14
CA PRO A 130 6.79 9.87 -14.28
C PRO A 130 5.68 8.98 -14.83
N GLY A 131 5.99 8.17 -15.84
CA GLY A 131 5.01 7.28 -16.46
C GLY A 131 5.68 6.12 -17.18
N VAL A 132 4.90 5.05 -17.37
CA VAL A 132 5.29 3.91 -18.19
C VAL A 132 4.20 3.62 -19.22
N GLY A 133 4.62 3.33 -20.45
CA GLY A 133 3.78 2.72 -21.48
C GLY A 133 3.75 1.23 -21.25
N LEU A 134 2.58 0.61 -21.42
CA LEU A 134 2.43 -0.84 -21.27
C LEU A 134 2.39 -1.52 -22.64
N HIS A 135 3.07 -2.66 -22.77
CA HIS A 135 3.03 -3.49 -23.98
C HIS A 135 1.81 -4.42 -24.01
N LEU A 136 1.12 -4.55 -22.89
CA LEU A 136 -0.08 -5.35 -22.73
C LEU A 136 -1.22 -4.46 -22.22
N PRO A 137 -2.49 -4.80 -22.53
CA PRO A 137 -3.63 -4.09 -21.94
C PRO A 137 -3.55 -4.07 -20.41
N GLU A 138 -3.91 -2.94 -19.79
CA GLU A 138 -3.85 -2.76 -18.33
C GLU A 138 -4.49 -3.93 -17.58
N TYR A 139 -5.63 -4.44 -18.06
CA TYR A 139 -6.33 -5.52 -17.38
C TYR A 139 -5.57 -6.85 -17.34
N ARG A 140 -4.62 -7.08 -18.27
CA ARG A 140 -3.76 -8.26 -18.27
C ARG A 140 -2.57 -8.12 -17.33
N VAL A 141 -2.09 -6.89 -17.11
CA VAL A 141 -0.93 -6.61 -16.25
C VAL A 141 -1.35 -6.36 -14.81
N PHE A 142 -2.48 -5.69 -14.61
CA PHE A 142 -2.91 -5.16 -13.31
C PHE A 142 -4.29 -5.67 -12.85
N GLY A 143 -4.92 -6.56 -13.63
CA GLY A 143 -6.25 -7.11 -13.36
C GLY A 143 -7.39 -6.15 -13.75
N ALA A 144 -8.64 -6.55 -13.52
CA ALA A 144 -9.85 -5.87 -14.01
C ALA A 144 -10.20 -4.52 -13.33
N ARG A 145 -9.22 -3.64 -13.14
CA ARG A 145 -9.43 -2.26 -12.67
C ARG A 145 -9.75 -1.34 -13.85
N GLN A 146 -10.67 -0.38 -13.63
CA GLN A 146 -11.04 0.61 -14.66
C GLN A 146 -9.89 1.55 -15.04
N ARG A 147 -8.93 1.77 -14.14
CA ARG A 147 -7.75 2.61 -14.39
C ARG A 147 -6.60 2.24 -13.46
N THR A 148 -5.40 2.16 -14.01
CA THR A 148 -4.17 1.98 -13.23
C THR A 148 -3.86 3.24 -12.42
N SER A 149 -3.54 3.08 -11.14
CA SER A 149 -3.19 4.22 -10.27
C SER A 149 -1.85 4.84 -10.70
N GLU A 150 -1.76 6.16 -10.70
CA GLU A 150 -0.54 6.89 -11.05
C GLU A 150 0.66 6.46 -10.20
N GLY A 151 0.45 6.23 -8.90
CA GLY A 151 1.53 5.75 -8.03
C GLY A 151 2.07 4.37 -8.41
N LEU A 152 1.24 3.52 -9.03
CA LEU A 152 1.74 2.24 -9.52
C LEU A 152 2.65 2.42 -10.74
N LEU A 153 2.23 3.26 -11.69
CA LEU A 153 3.05 3.59 -12.85
C LEU A 153 4.34 4.28 -12.44
N ALA A 154 4.31 5.16 -11.43
CA ALA A 154 5.50 5.80 -10.88
C ALA A 154 6.50 4.78 -10.32
N CYS A 155 6.02 3.73 -9.64
CA CYS A 155 6.89 2.66 -9.13
C CYS A 155 7.67 1.95 -10.24
N TYR A 156 7.01 1.60 -11.34
CA TYR A 156 7.67 0.99 -12.49
C TYR A 156 8.55 1.97 -13.27
N SER A 157 8.15 3.24 -13.36
CA SER A 157 8.98 4.30 -13.94
C SER A 157 10.29 4.43 -13.16
N TRP A 158 10.25 4.39 -11.83
CA TRP A 158 11.44 4.39 -11.00
C TRP A 158 12.35 3.18 -11.26
N MET A 159 11.80 1.98 -11.37
CA MET A 159 12.57 0.77 -11.66
C MET A 159 13.22 0.79 -13.06
N HIS A 160 12.61 1.47 -14.04
CA HIS A 160 13.22 1.68 -15.36
C HIS A 160 14.32 2.74 -15.34
N CYS A 161 14.10 3.83 -14.60
CA CYS A 161 14.92 5.03 -14.71
C CYS A 161 16.13 5.06 -13.78
N PHE A 162 16.14 4.29 -12.69
CA PHE A 162 17.22 4.32 -11.68
C PHE A 162 18.00 2.99 -11.63
N PRO A 163 19.34 3.00 -11.79
CA PRO A 163 20.14 1.78 -11.89
C PRO A 163 20.01 0.82 -10.71
N SER A 164 20.00 1.31 -9.47
CA SER A 164 19.89 0.44 -8.29
C SER A 164 18.50 -0.17 -8.13
N ALA A 165 17.44 0.59 -8.46
CA ALA A 165 16.07 0.09 -8.50
C ALA A 165 15.89 -0.97 -9.59
N ARG A 166 16.58 -0.78 -10.71
CA ARG A 166 16.60 -1.73 -11.80
C ARG A 166 17.29 -3.04 -11.42
N ALA A 167 18.48 -2.94 -10.83
CA ALA A 167 19.24 -4.07 -10.33
C ALA A 167 18.47 -4.86 -9.25
N MET A 168 17.73 -4.16 -8.38
CA MET A 168 16.81 -4.78 -7.42
C MET A 168 15.78 -5.67 -8.14
N TRP A 169 15.08 -5.17 -9.16
CA TRP A 169 14.09 -5.95 -9.91
C TRP A 169 14.73 -7.21 -10.52
N ASP A 170 15.82 -7.03 -11.27
CA ASP A 170 16.47 -8.12 -12.00
C ASP A 170 17.07 -9.18 -11.05
N SER A 171 17.49 -8.77 -9.85
CA SER A 171 18.05 -9.67 -8.85
C SER A 171 17.07 -10.72 -8.34
N VAL A 172 15.75 -10.46 -8.34
CA VAL A 172 14.76 -11.43 -7.86
C VAL A 172 14.81 -12.71 -8.70
N TYR A 173 14.84 -12.57 -10.04
CA TYR A 173 15.01 -13.71 -10.93
C TYR A 173 16.39 -14.37 -10.77
N ALA A 174 17.45 -13.58 -10.58
CA ALA A 174 18.79 -14.13 -10.37
C ALA A 174 18.88 -15.00 -9.10
N PHE A 175 18.33 -14.53 -7.96
CA PHE A 175 18.26 -15.30 -6.72
C PHE A 175 17.34 -16.51 -6.84
N ALA A 176 16.20 -16.38 -7.54
CA ALA A 176 15.29 -17.48 -7.78
C ALA A 176 15.96 -18.64 -8.53
N ASN A 177 16.83 -18.35 -9.51
CA ASN A 177 17.62 -19.38 -10.20
C ASN A 177 18.58 -20.12 -9.28
N ALA A 178 19.05 -19.47 -8.22
CA ALA A 178 19.89 -20.09 -7.19
C ALA A 178 19.07 -20.80 -6.08
N GLY A 179 17.73 -20.81 -6.18
CA GLY A 179 16.83 -21.39 -5.19
C GLY A 179 16.54 -20.50 -3.98
N TYR A 180 16.90 -19.21 -4.05
CA TYR A 180 16.70 -18.24 -2.98
C TYR A 180 15.52 -17.31 -3.28
N LEU A 181 14.81 -16.90 -2.23
CA LEU A 181 13.89 -15.77 -2.28
C LEU A 181 14.55 -14.55 -1.66
N ASP A 182 15.07 -13.67 -2.51
CA ASP A 182 15.85 -12.52 -2.11
C ASP A 182 15.82 -11.42 -3.19
N LEU A 183 16.34 -10.23 -2.86
CA LEU A 183 16.63 -9.12 -3.77
C LEU A 183 17.87 -8.33 -3.29
N PHE A 184 18.49 -7.61 -4.21
CA PHE A 184 19.35 -6.48 -3.85
C PHE A 184 18.51 -5.30 -3.42
N LEU A 185 18.91 -4.65 -2.33
CA LEU A 185 18.26 -3.42 -1.90
C LEU A 185 18.68 -2.26 -2.81
N PRO A 186 17.75 -1.38 -3.20
CA PRO A 186 18.06 -0.23 -4.03
C PRO A 186 18.77 0.84 -3.21
N LEU A 187 19.49 1.75 -3.86
CA LEU A 187 20.05 2.94 -3.22
C LEU A 187 18.93 3.98 -3.10
N ALA A 188 18.05 3.80 -2.11
CA ALA A 188 16.89 4.66 -1.92
C ALA A 188 16.41 4.73 -0.47
N SER A 189 15.85 5.89 -0.12
CA SER A 189 15.06 6.05 1.10
C SER A 189 13.61 5.68 0.83
N LEU A 190 13.08 4.72 1.59
CA LEU A 190 11.72 4.23 1.44
C LEU A 190 10.85 4.73 2.60
N THR A 191 9.68 5.29 2.27
CA THR A 191 8.61 5.50 3.23
C THR A 191 7.60 4.37 3.09
N MET A 192 7.35 3.66 4.18
CA MET A 192 6.52 2.46 4.18
C MET A 192 5.56 2.41 5.37
N THR A 193 4.45 1.73 5.16
CA THR A 193 3.56 1.28 6.23
C THR A 193 3.87 -0.18 6.53
N LEU A 194 4.27 -0.47 7.77
CA LEU A 194 4.56 -1.80 8.28
C LEU A 194 3.38 -2.31 9.11
N HIS A 195 2.96 -3.54 8.86
CA HIS A 195 2.10 -4.32 9.74
C HIS A 195 2.97 -5.38 10.40
N SER A 196 3.11 -5.29 11.72
CA SER A 196 4.04 -6.13 12.47
C SER A 196 3.43 -6.76 13.71
N VAL A 197 4.02 -7.88 14.14
CA VAL A 197 3.75 -8.55 15.41
C VAL A 197 4.99 -8.38 16.30
N PRO A 198 4.86 -7.83 17.53
CA PRO A 198 5.97 -7.77 18.47
C PRO A 198 6.31 -9.18 18.97
N TRP A 199 7.58 -9.57 18.88
CA TRP A 199 8.06 -10.88 19.30
C TRP A 199 9.49 -10.80 19.83
N ARG A 200 9.69 -11.16 21.11
CA ARG A 200 11.01 -11.20 21.78
C ARG A 200 11.89 -9.95 21.52
N GLY A 201 11.29 -8.76 21.66
CA GLY A 201 11.99 -7.48 21.48
C GLY A 201 12.14 -7.02 20.02
N LYS A 202 11.75 -7.82 19.03
CA LYS A 202 11.74 -7.46 17.61
C LYS A 202 10.30 -7.26 17.10
N HIS A 203 10.17 -6.58 15.97
CA HIS A 203 8.92 -6.43 15.24
C HIS A 203 8.94 -7.27 13.95
N LEU A 204 8.22 -8.38 13.95
CA LEU A 204 8.13 -9.27 12.78
C LEU A 204 7.16 -8.67 11.76
N VAL A 205 7.65 -8.23 10.61
CA VAL A 205 6.81 -7.61 9.58
C VAL A 205 6.13 -8.70 8.74
N VAL A 206 4.80 -8.68 8.77
CA VAL A 206 3.94 -9.66 8.10
C VAL A 206 3.22 -9.10 6.88
N GLU A 207 3.08 -7.77 6.81
CA GLU A 207 2.58 -7.07 5.63
C GLU A 207 3.26 -5.70 5.54
N LEU A 208 3.54 -5.26 4.31
CA LEU A 208 4.27 -4.03 4.03
C LEU A 208 3.61 -3.33 2.84
N VAL A 209 3.51 -2.01 2.92
CA VAL A 209 3.12 -1.17 1.79
C VAL A 209 4.17 -0.08 1.61
N VAL A 210 4.84 -0.06 0.46
CA VAL A 210 5.73 1.04 0.11
C VAL A 210 4.88 2.21 -0.40
N MET A 211 4.97 3.33 0.31
CA MET A 211 4.18 4.53 0.04
C MET A 211 4.91 5.42 -0.97
N SER A 212 6.21 5.57 -0.82
CA SER A 212 7.07 6.37 -1.70
C SER A 212 8.52 5.92 -1.61
N ALA A 213 9.30 6.27 -2.62
CA ALA A 213 10.75 6.14 -2.64
C ALA A 213 11.40 7.47 -2.99
N THR A 214 12.56 7.74 -2.40
CA THR A 214 13.47 8.80 -2.82
C THR A 214 14.77 8.14 -3.27
N ALA A 215 15.07 8.20 -4.56
CA ALA A 215 16.28 7.62 -5.14
C ALA A 215 17.53 8.39 -4.70
N ASN A 216 18.55 7.67 -4.25
CA ASN A 216 19.84 8.20 -3.80
C ASN A 216 20.95 8.02 -4.85
N ASP A 217 20.67 7.32 -5.95
CA ASP A 217 21.53 7.24 -7.14
C ASP A 217 21.10 8.27 -8.22
N ALA A 218 21.94 8.42 -9.24
CA ALA A 218 21.60 9.18 -10.44
C ALA A 218 20.74 8.31 -11.37
N PRO A 219 19.74 8.89 -12.08
CA PRO A 219 19.02 8.16 -13.10
C PRO A 219 19.95 7.77 -14.26
N PHE A 220 19.52 6.83 -15.09
CA PHE A 220 20.18 6.57 -16.38
C PHE A 220 20.20 7.85 -17.24
N ALA A 221 21.17 7.94 -18.16
CA ALA A 221 21.34 9.11 -19.03
C ALA A 221 20.07 9.46 -19.83
N PHE A 222 19.29 8.46 -20.28
CA PHE A 222 18.04 8.70 -21.00
C PHE A 222 16.92 9.28 -20.11
N ALA A 223 17.04 9.14 -18.79
CA ALA A 223 16.08 9.58 -17.79
C ALA A 223 16.63 10.75 -16.96
N GLU A 224 17.57 11.51 -17.52
CA GLU A 224 18.07 12.73 -16.88
C GLU A 224 16.91 13.69 -16.58
N GLY A 225 16.89 14.25 -15.36
CA GLY A 225 15.78 15.09 -14.89
C GLY A 225 14.56 14.33 -14.34
N HIS A 226 14.54 12.99 -14.38
CA HIS A 226 13.46 12.22 -13.77
C HIS A 226 13.34 12.53 -12.26
N PRO A 227 12.12 12.74 -11.73
CA PRO A 227 11.92 12.99 -10.30
C PRO A 227 12.56 11.91 -9.43
N LYS A 228 13.36 12.33 -8.44
CA LYS A 228 13.97 11.43 -7.46
C LYS A 228 12.98 10.96 -6.40
N HIS A 229 12.01 11.80 -6.05
CA HIS A 229 10.95 11.44 -5.11
C HIS A 229 9.72 10.97 -5.88
N LEU A 230 9.26 9.74 -5.60
CA LEU A 230 8.12 9.13 -6.28
C LEU A 230 7.11 8.62 -5.26
N ALA A 231 5.86 9.06 -5.38
CA ALA A 231 4.75 8.51 -4.64
C ALA A 231 4.25 7.22 -5.31
N PHE A 232 4.31 6.10 -4.60
CA PHE A 232 3.82 4.80 -5.08
C PHE A 232 2.36 4.52 -4.68
N HIS A 233 1.78 5.37 -3.84
CA HIS A 233 0.41 5.26 -3.38
C HIS A 233 -0.18 6.66 -3.25
N ASP A 234 -1.44 6.84 -3.64
CA ASP A 234 -2.16 8.12 -3.51
C ASP A 234 -2.16 8.69 -2.08
N SER A 235 -2.08 7.83 -1.06
CA SER A 235 -2.02 8.22 0.35
C SER A 235 -0.61 8.62 0.82
N ALA A 236 0.40 8.57 -0.06
CA ALA A 236 1.76 9.02 0.25
C ALA A 236 1.82 10.54 0.44
N ALA A 237 1.06 11.29 -0.38
CA ALA A 237 0.94 12.75 -0.31
C ALA A 237 0.16 13.25 0.91
N VAL A 238 -0.57 12.37 1.60
CA VAL A 238 -1.33 12.74 2.79
C VAL A 238 -0.36 12.79 3.98
N ASP A 239 -0.08 14.00 4.45
CA ASP A 239 0.51 14.21 5.76
C ASP A 239 -0.56 13.91 6.82
N TRP A 240 -0.52 12.70 7.38
CA TRP A 240 -1.48 12.28 8.40
C TRP A 240 -1.36 13.07 9.72
N LYS A 241 -0.22 13.75 9.98
CA LYS A 241 -0.09 14.63 11.13
C LYS A 241 -0.93 15.90 10.95
N VAL A 242 -1.02 16.40 9.72
CA VAL A 242 -1.86 17.56 9.36
C VAL A 242 -3.31 17.13 9.11
N ALA A 243 -3.53 15.97 8.48
CA ALA A 243 -4.86 15.47 8.14
C ALA A 243 -5.67 14.97 9.36
N HIS A 244 -5.12 14.98 10.57
CA HIS A 244 -5.78 14.48 11.79
C HIS A 244 -6.42 15.53 12.66
N LYS A 245 -6.52 16.78 12.19
CA LYS A 245 -7.54 17.71 12.67
C LYS A 245 -8.08 18.49 11.47
N PRO A 246 -9.05 17.97 10.72
CA PRO A 246 -10.01 18.91 10.15
C PRO A 246 -10.55 19.67 11.36
N ALA A 247 -10.14 20.92 11.51
CA ALA A 247 -10.83 21.85 12.39
C ALA A 247 -12.26 21.83 11.85
N ASN A 248 -13.19 21.25 12.61
CA ASN A 248 -14.58 21.29 12.19
C ASN A 248 -14.99 22.75 12.29
N THR A 249 -14.98 23.44 11.16
CA THR A 249 -15.36 24.85 11.09
C THR A 249 -16.87 24.98 11.20
N ILE A 250 -17.62 23.95 10.80
CA ILE A 250 -19.08 23.94 10.87
C ILE A 250 -19.51 23.85 12.35
N PRO A 251 -20.22 24.85 12.89
CA PRO A 251 -20.77 24.77 14.25
C PRO A 251 -21.93 23.76 14.32
N PRO A 252 -22.25 23.19 15.49
CA PRO A 252 -23.46 22.37 15.65
C PRO A 252 -24.73 23.23 15.52
N ARG A 253 -25.85 22.61 15.17
CA ARG A 253 -27.18 23.22 15.27
C ARG A 253 -27.67 23.02 16.71
N GLY A 254 -27.38 23.97 17.58
CA GLY A 254 -27.62 23.82 19.02
C GLY A 254 -26.79 22.66 19.59
N ALA A 255 -27.47 21.59 20.04
CA ALA A 255 -26.83 20.37 20.54
C ALA A 255 -26.70 19.25 19.47
N GLU A 256 -27.24 19.45 18.27
CA GLU A 256 -27.34 18.43 17.23
C GLU A 256 -26.36 18.69 16.08
N TRP A 257 -25.76 17.61 15.57
CA TRP A 257 -24.88 17.64 14.40
C TRP A 257 -25.58 17.36 13.06
N PRO A 258 -26.58 16.46 12.99
CA PRO A 258 -27.30 16.18 11.75
C PRO A 258 -27.93 17.42 11.10
N LEU A 259 -28.12 17.33 9.79
CA LEU A 259 -28.72 18.35 8.95
C LEU A 259 -30.21 18.51 9.26
N SER A 260 -30.68 19.76 9.34
CA SER A 260 -32.11 20.05 9.23
C SER A 260 -32.61 19.83 7.79
N ASP A 261 -33.93 19.79 7.63
CA ASP A 261 -34.55 19.69 6.29
C ASP A 261 -34.20 20.90 5.41
N ASP A 262 -34.13 22.10 5.99
CA ASP A 262 -33.79 23.34 5.28
C ASP A 262 -32.32 23.38 4.86
N GLU A 263 -31.41 22.93 5.74
CA GLU A 263 -29.98 22.77 5.41
C GLU A 263 -29.82 21.77 4.27
N TRP A 264 -30.54 20.65 4.33
CA TRP A 264 -30.49 19.63 3.29
C TRP A 264 -31.08 20.11 1.97
N ALA A 265 -32.19 20.85 1.99
CA ALA A 265 -32.75 21.46 0.79
C ALA A 265 -31.75 22.42 0.11
N SER A 266 -31.04 23.22 0.91
CA SER A 266 -29.99 24.12 0.42
C SER A 266 -28.81 23.36 -0.19
N LEU A 267 -28.40 22.27 0.45
CA LEU A 267 -27.30 21.42 -0.03
C LEU A 267 -27.66 20.69 -1.32
N THR A 268 -28.84 20.09 -1.41
CA THR A 268 -29.26 19.27 -2.58
C THR A 268 -29.42 20.07 -3.86
N ALA A 269 -29.69 21.38 -3.77
CA ALA A 269 -29.67 22.28 -4.91
C ALA A 269 -28.29 22.31 -5.61
N LYS A 270 -27.20 22.11 -4.86
CA LYS A 270 -25.82 22.08 -5.39
C LYS A 270 -25.26 20.65 -5.50
N LEU A 271 -25.46 19.84 -4.47
CA LEU A 271 -25.06 18.43 -4.42
C LEU A 271 -26.06 17.58 -5.18
N LYS A 272 -25.90 17.49 -6.51
CA LYS A 272 -26.70 16.56 -7.31
C LYS A 272 -26.39 15.12 -6.91
N PRO A 273 -27.37 14.35 -6.39
CA PRO A 273 -27.18 12.93 -6.15
C PRO A 273 -26.84 12.25 -7.48
N ARG A 274 -25.93 11.27 -7.44
CA ARG A 274 -25.70 10.44 -8.64
C ARG A 274 -26.95 9.64 -8.94
N SER A 275 -27.38 9.65 -10.20
CA SER A 275 -28.41 8.73 -10.68
C SER A 275 -28.02 7.29 -10.35
N GLY A 276 -28.92 6.53 -9.72
CA GLY A 276 -28.67 5.16 -9.29
C GLY A 276 -27.81 5.00 -8.03
N ALA A 277 -27.62 6.07 -7.23
CA ALA A 277 -26.98 5.93 -5.93
C ALA A 277 -27.79 5.00 -5.02
N ARG A 278 -27.16 3.92 -4.53
CA ARG A 278 -27.78 2.92 -3.67
C ARG A 278 -28.05 3.42 -2.24
N PHE A 279 -27.38 4.48 -1.82
CA PHE A 279 -27.35 4.96 -0.44
C PHE A 279 -27.78 6.41 -0.37
N ASP A 280 -28.50 6.77 0.68
CA ASP A 280 -28.97 8.13 0.94
C ASP A 280 -27.78 9.06 1.25
N LEU A 281 -27.60 10.08 0.40
CA LEU A 281 -26.53 11.05 0.55
C LEU A 281 -26.70 11.92 1.79
N ARG A 282 -27.94 12.18 2.25
CA ARG A 282 -28.21 12.96 3.46
C ARG A 282 -27.59 12.30 4.68
N ARG A 283 -27.96 11.03 4.90
CA ARG A 283 -27.43 10.20 5.98
C ARG A 283 -25.90 10.12 5.93
N ILE A 284 -25.31 10.00 4.74
CA ILE A 284 -23.85 10.02 4.59
C ILE A 284 -23.26 11.33 5.11
N VAL A 285 -23.82 12.49 4.73
CA VAL A 285 -23.35 13.80 5.19
C VAL A 285 -23.57 13.96 6.69
N ASP A 286 -24.70 13.51 7.24
CA ASP A 286 -24.96 13.53 8.69
C ASP A 286 -23.89 12.78 9.47
N PHE A 287 -23.50 11.58 9.03
CA PHE A 287 -22.42 10.83 9.68
C PHE A 287 -21.06 11.53 9.60
N ILE A 288 -20.79 12.23 8.50
CA ILE A 288 -19.57 13.02 8.35
C ILE A 288 -19.59 14.21 9.33
N LEU A 289 -20.73 14.90 9.47
CA LEU A 289 -20.89 16.01 10.42
C LEU A 289 -20.78 15.53 11.87
N ILE A 290 -21.44 14.43 12.24
CA ILE A 290 -21.31 13.83 13.58
C ILE A 290 -19.86 13.46 13.86
N LYS A 291 -19.17 12.83 12.89
CA LYS A 291 -17.76 12.44 13.03
C LYS A 291 -16.87 13.61 13.41
N PHE A 292 -17.00 14.72 12.70
CA PHE A 292 -16.13 15.87 12.86
C PHE A 292 -16.54 16.74 14.04
N GLY A 293 -17.84 16.83 14.30
CA GLY A 293 -18.37 17.59 15.40
C GLY A 293 -18.10 16.99 16.77
N THR A 294 -18.25 15.67 16.90
CA THR A 294 -18.06 14.97 18.18
C THR A 294 -16.63 14.48 18.39
N GLY A 295 -15.84 14.38 17.31
CA GLY A 295 -14.51 13.76 17.34
C GLY A 295 -14.52 12.23 17.49
N VAL A 296 -15.68 11.58 17.67
CA VAL A 296 -15.82 10.12 17.82
C VAL A 296 -15.11 9.39 16.68
N ALA A 297 -14.31 8.36 16.94
CA ALA A 297 -13.60 7.65 15.88
C ALA A 297 -14.60 7.04 14.87
N TRP A 298 -14.28 7.06 13.56
CA TRP A 298 -15.18 6.53 12.52
C TRP A 298 -15.71 5.13 12.86
N ARG A 299 -14.88 4.23 13.40
CA ARG A 299 -15.29 2.85 13.75
C ARG A 299 -16.31 2.74 14.90
N LYS A 300 -16.56 3.83 15.63
CA LYS A 300 -17.48 3.88 16.77
C LYS A 300 -18.81 4.58 16.45
N LEU A 301 -19.00 5.07 15.23
CA LEU A 301 -20.29 5.60 14.81
C LEU A 301 -21.25 4.43 14.55
N ASP A 302 -22.50 4.62 14.91
CA ASP A 302 -23.58 3.69 14.60
C ASP A 302 -24.12 4.01 13.21
N TYR A 303 -23.74 3.22 12.21
CA TYR A 303 -24.03 3.52 10.80
C TYR A 303 -25.42 3.09 10.34
N GLU A 304 -26.23 2.47 11.21
CA GLU A 304 -27.53 1.90 10.86
C GLU A 304 -27.43 0.99 9.62
N GLU A 305 -28.03 1.40 8.48
CA GLU A 305 -28.06 0.67 7.21
C GLU A 305 -26.85 0.97 6.30
N LEU A 306 -26.04 1.98 6.65
CA LEU A 306 -24.81 2.31 5.96
C LEU A 306 -23.65 1.49 6.51
N ASN A 307 -22.51 1.56 5.82
CA ASN A 307 -21.27 1.04 6.36
C ASN A 307 -20.14 2.08 6.28
N LEU A 308 -19.19 1.93 7.20
CA LEU A 308 -18.00 2.77 7.31
C LEU A 308 -17.28 3.02 5.96
N PRO A 309 -17.00 1.98 5.13
CA PRO A 309 -16.37 2.18 3.83
C PRO A 309 -17.12 3.15 2.91
N ILE A 310 -18.45 3.09 2.85
CA ILE A 310 -19.26 3.98 1.99
C ILE A 310 -19.12 5.43 2.44
N VAL A 311 -19.26 5.70 3.74
CA VAL A 311 -19.21 7.05 4.28
C VAL A 311 -17.81 7.65 4.08
N GLN A 312 -16.75 6.92 4.42
CA GLN A 312 -15.37 7.38 4.22
C GLN A 312 -15.02 7.60 2.75
N ALA A 313 -15.39 6.67 1.86
CA ALA A 313 -15.10 6.80 0.43
C ALA A 313 -15.89 7.94 -0.22
N THR A 314 -17.09 8.25 0.28
CA THR A 314 -17.88 9.38 -0.20
C THR A 314 -17.28 10.70 0.26
N TYR A 315 -16.92 10.81 1.55
CA TYR A 315 -16.22 11.98 2.09
C TYR A 315 -14.92 12.27 1.34
N GLN A 316 -14.03 11.28 1.20
CA GLN A 316 -12.75 11.45 0.49
C GLN A 316 -12.93 11.89 -0.96
N ARG A 317 -13.97 11.39 -1.62
CA ARG A 317 -14.32 11.81 -2.98
C ARG A 317 -14.78 13.26 -3.02
N MET A 318 -15.68 13.65 -2.11
CA MET A 318 -16.17 15.03 -1.97
C MET A 318 -15.04 16.01 -1.64
N GLN A 319 -14.05 15.60 -0.85
CA GLN A 319 -12.86 16.41 -0.63
C GLN A 319 -12.03 16.55 -1.91
N LYS A 320 -11.77 15.45 -2.61
CA LYS A 320 -10.95 15.42 -3.83
C LYS A 320 -11.55 16.24 -4.97
N ASP A 321 -12.87 16.26 -5.09
CA ASP A 321 -13.58 16.99 -6.14
C ASP A 321 -14.11 18.37 -5.69
N GLY A 322 -13.77 18.82 -4.48
CA GLY A 322 -14.11 20.14 -3.96
C GLY A 322 -15.53 20.28 -3.38
N ARG A 323 -16.43 19.31 -3.62
CA ARG A 323 -17.82 19.38 -3.13
C ARG A 323 -17.93 19.47 -1.61
N TRP A 324 -16.96 18.96 -0.86
CA TRP A 324 -16.97 19.09 0.60
C TRP A 324 -16.77 20.54 1.06
N ALA A 325 -15.92 21.31 0.38
CA ALA A 325 -15.71 22.72 0.70
C ALA A 325 -17.00 23.54 0.49
N GLU A 326 -17.77 23.20 -0.56
CA GLU A 326 -19.08 23.81 -0.80
C GLU A 326 -20.11 23.47 0.31
N VAL A 327 -20.08 22.23 0.82
CA VAL A 327 -20.92 21.84 1.96
C VAL A 327 -20.56 22.64 3.20
N GLU A 328 -19.25 22.79 3.49
CA GLU A 328 -18.77 23.59 4.62
C GLU A 328 -19.25 25.04 4.52
N GLU A 329 -19.07 25.67 3.35
CA GLU A 329 -19.48 27.06 3.10
C GLU A 329 -20.99 27.25 3.31
N LEU A 330 -21.82 26.37 2.74
CA LEU A 330 -23.27 26.47 2.84
C LEU A 330 -23.77 26.27 4.27
N LEU A 331 -23.21 25.30 4.99
CA LEU A 331 -23.63 25.03 6.38
C LEU A 331 -23.13 26.11 7.34
N LEU A 332 -21.94 26.68 7.10
CA LEU A 332 -21.46 27.84 7.84
C LEU A 332 -22.41 29.02 7.69
N ALA A 333 -22.83 29.33 6.46
CA ALA A 333 -23.75 30.44 6.19
C ALA A 333 -25.13 30.19 6.80
N ALA A 334 -25.68 28.98 6.64
CA ALA A 334 -27.00 28.63 7.18
C ALA A 334 -27.03 28.67 8.71
N ARG A 335 -26.01 28.15 9.38
CA ARG A 335 -25.95 28.07 10.85
C ARG A 335 -25.56 29.39 11.51
N ALA A 336 -24.90 30.31 10.81
CA ALA A 336 -24.60 31.64 11.32
C ALA A 336 -25.80 32.59 11.31
N ALA A 337 -26.83 32.28 10.51
CA ALA A 337 -28.05 33.10 10.39
C ALA A 337 -29.10 32.82 11.49
N HIS A 338 -28.86 31.83 12.34
CA HIS A 338 -29.75 31.35 13.40
C HIS A 338 -29.10 31.45 14.78
#